data_AF-X1UGW7-F1
#
_entry.id   AF-X1UGW7-F1
#
_cell.length_a   1.000
_cell.length_b   1.000
_cell.length_c   1.000
_cell.angle_alpha   90.00
_cell.angle_beta   90.00
_cell.angle_gamma   90.00
#
_symmetry.space_group_name_H-M   'P 1'
#
loop_
_entity.id
_entity.type
_entity.pdbx_description
1 polymer ?
#
loop_
_entity_poly.entity_id
_entity_poly.type
_entity_poly.pdbx_seq_one_letter_code
_entity_poly.pdbx_strand_id
1 'polypeptide(L)'
;YLLKQERVKVLIRRALEAQKLAQEVASLKSKVEEKYKLENIVGKHPRMFEVYKMIGRVMDNKATVLILGETGTGKEVVARAIHFNGVLKGGPFIAIDCASLPQDLLESELFGHEKGAFTGAVAQKMG
;
A
#
# COMPACT_ATOMS: atom_id res chain seq x y z
N TYR A 1 -4.02 46.45 -11.80
CA TYR A 1 -4.60 45.55 -12.81
C TYR A 1 -3.66 44.41 -13.22
N LEU A 2 -2.41 44.70 -13.63
CA LEU A 2 -1.39 43.68 -14.00
C LEU A 2 -1.10 42.62 -12.92
N LEU A 3 -0.89 43.03 -11.67
CA LEU A 3 -0.71 42.12 -10.51
C LEU A 3 -1.89 41.16 -10.28
N LYS A 4 -3.10 41.55 -10.71
CA LYS A 4 -4.32 40.73 -10.60
C LYS A 4 -4.34 39.65 -11.68
N GLN A 5 -3.88 39.95 -12.91
CA GLN A 5 -3.75 39.00 -14.00
C GLN A 5 -2.65 37.96 -13.75
N GLU A 6 -1.50 38.36 -13.19
CA GLU A 6 -0.44 37.41 -12.83
C GLU A 6 -0.86 36.42 -11.76
N ARG A 7 -1.56 36.89 -10.71
CA ARG A 7 -2.13 36.02 -9.67
C ARG A 7 -3.11 34.99 -10.23
N VAL A 8 -3.98 35.41 -11.15
CA VAL A 8 -4.93 34.49 -11.81
C VAL A 8 -4.20 33.43 -12.63
N LYS A 9 -3.15 33.79 -13.38
CA LYS A 9 -2.33 32.82 -14.14
C LYS A 9 -1.67 31.78 -13.23
N VAL A 10 -1.10 32.20 -12.09
CA VAL A 10 -0.49 31.27 -11.12
C VAL A 10 -1.53 30.33 -10.50
N LEU A 11 -2.72 30.84 -10.16
CA LEU A 11 -3.80 30.01 -9.62
C LEU A 11 -4.32 29.00 -10.64
N ILE A 12 -4.53 29.41 -11.89
CA ILE A 12 -4.92 28.51 -12.98
C ILE A 12 -3.86 27.42 -13.17
N ARG A 13 -2.57 27.78 -13.20
CA ARG A 13 -1.49 26.80 -13.34
C ARG A 13 -1.47 25.79 -12.20
N ARG A 14 -1.59 26.24 -10.95
CA ARG A 14 -1.66 25.35 -9.77
C ARG A 14 -2.87 24.44 -9.81
N ALA A 15 -4.04 24.96 -10.22
CA ALA A 15 -5.25 24.16 -10.34
C ALA A 15 -5.11 23.06 -11.41
N LEU A 16 -4.51 23.39 -12.56
CA LEU A 16 -4.23 22.42 -13.62
C LEU A 16 -3.20 21.37 -13.19
N GLU A 17 -2.13 21.77 -12.51
CA GLU A 17 -1.13 20.84 -11.96
C GLU A 17 -1.76 19.90 -10.91
N ALA A 18 -2.57 20.44 -10.00
CA ALA A 18 -3.29 19.64 -9.00
C ALA A 18 -4.27 18.66 -9.64
N GLN A 19 -5.01 19.08 -10.67
CA GLN A 19 -5.92 18.21 -11.41
C GLN A 19 -5.17 17.08 -12.11
N LYS A 20 -4.03 17.39 -12.76
CA LYS A 20 -3.20 16.40 -13.44
C LYS A 20 -2.65 15.35 -12.45
N LEU A 21 -2.13 15.80 -11.31
CA LEU A 21 -1.64 14.92 -10.25
C LEU A 21 -2.77 14.04 -9.70
N ALA A 22 -3.96 14.61 -9.47
CA ALA A 22 -5.11 13.84 -9.00
C ALA A 22 -5.52 12.74 -9.99
N GLN A 23 -5.53 13.04 -11.30
CA GLN A 23 -5.82 12.06 -12.34
C GLN A 23 -4.75 10.96 -12.42
N GLU A 24 -3.48 11.33 -12.29
CA GLU A 24 -2.38 10.38 -12.30
C GLU A 24 -2.44 9.43 -11.10
N VAL A 25 -2.67 9.97 -9.90
CA VAL A 25 -2.88 9.17 -8.68
C VAL A 25 -4.06 8.23 -8.83
N ALA A 26 -5.20 8.70 -9.37
CA ALA A 26 -6.37 7.86 -9.60
C ALA A 26 -6.08 6.72 -10.59
N SER A 27 -5.40 7.03 -11.70
CA SER A 27 -4.99 6.04 -12.70
C SER A 27 -4.03 4.99 -12.13
N LEU A 28 -3.02 5.42 -11.37
CA LEU A 28 -2.06 4.52 -10.72
C LEU A 28 -2.74 3.61 -9.69
N LYS A 29 -3.63 4.16 -8.86
CA LYS A 29 -4.42 3.37 -7.90
C LYS A 29 -5.27 2.32 -8.60
N SER A 30 -5.99 2.71 -9.65
CA SER A 30 -6.81 1.77 -10.42
C SER A 30 -5.99 0.62 -11.02
N LYS A 31 -4.79 0.90 -11.55
CA LYS A 31 -3.90 -0.14 -12.09
C LYS A 31 -3.42 -1.12 -11.02
N VAL A 32 -3.14 -0.63 -9.81
CA VAL A 32 -2.74 -1.47 -8.67
C VAL A 32 -3.89 -2.37 -8.23
N GLU A 33 -5.09 -1.80 -8.07
CA GLU A 33 -6.30 -2.56 -7.74
C GLU A 33 -6.59 -3.64 -8.78
N GLU A 34 -6.51 -3.28 -10.07
CA GLU A 34 -6.72 -4.22 -11.17
C GLU A 34 -5.71 -5.37 -11.14
N LYS A 35 -4.43 -5.09 -10.91
CA LYS A 35 -3.38 -6.11 -10.85
C LYS A 35 -3.62 -7.15 -9.75
N TYR A 36 -4.11 -6.72 -8.59
CA TYR A 36 -4.24 -7.58 -7.40
C TYR A 36 -5.67 -8.10 -7.15
N LYS A 37 -6.53 -8.03 -8.16
CA LYS A 37 -7.80 -8.76 -8.12
C LYS A 37 -7.54 -10.25 -7.94
N LEU A 38 -8.46 -10.91 -7.23
CA LEU A 38 -8.35 -12.33 -6.88
C LEU A 38 -8.26 -13.23 -8.12
N GLU A 39 -8.92 -12.82 -9.21
CA GLU A 39 -8.89 -13.45 -10.54
C GLU A 39 -7.51 -13.50 -11.20
N ASN A 40 -6.57 -12.64 -10.79
CA ASN A 40 -5.22 -12.59 -11.35
C ASN A 40 -4.21 -13.50 -10.64
N ILE A 41 -4.60 -14.18 -9.55
CA ILE A 41 -3.75 -15.18 -8.90
C ILE A 41 -3.72 -16.44 -9.76
N VAL A 42 -2.56 -16.72 -10.37
CA VAL A 42 -2.35 -17.93 -11.18
C VAL A 42 -2.11 -19.13 -10.26
N GLY A 43 -3.15 -19.95 -10.05
CA GLY A 43 -3.07 -21.16 -9.24
C GLY A 43 -4.11 -22.20 -9.65
N LYS A 44 -3.74 -23.14 -10.53
CA LYS A 44 -4.68 -24.14 -11.09
C LYS A 44 -4.74 -25.45 -10.29
N HIS A 45 -3.82 -25.65 -9.35
CA HIS A 45 -3.76 -26.88 -8.56
C HIS A 45 -4.94 -26.94 -7.57
N PRO A 46 -5.59 -28.10 -7.34
CA PRO A 46 -6.77 -28.20 -6.48
C PRO A 46 -6.59 -27.65 -5.06
N ARG A 47 -5.39 -27.75 -4.48
CA ARG A 47 -5.07 -27.17 -3.16
C ARG A 47 -5.26 -25.64 -3.11
N MET A 48 -5.16 -24.94 -4.23
CA MET A 48 -5.43 -23.50 -4.28
C MET A 48 -6.88 -23.14 -4.04
N PHE A 49 -7.84 -24.07 -4.28
CA PHE A 49 -9.24 -23.82 -3.95
C PHE A 49 -9.45 -23.57 -2.46
N GLU A 50 -8.69 -24.24 -1.60
CA GLU A 50 -8.75 -24.00 -0.15
C GLU A 50 -8.22 -22.61 0.19
N VAL A 51 -7.12 -22.18 -0.45
CA VAL A 51 -6.57 -20.83 -0.31
C VAL A 51 -7.59 -19.78 -0.74
N TYR A 52 -8.20 -19.93 -1.92
CA TYR A 52 -9.23 -19.00 -2.41
C TYR A 52 -10.45 -18.94 -1.48
N LYS A 53 -10.91 -20.09 -0.96
CA LYS A 53 -12.00 -20.13 0.04
C LYS A 53 -11.63 -19.40 1.32
N MET A 54 -10.39 -19.55 1.80
CA MET A 54 -9.92 -18.86 3.00
C MET A 54 -9.83 -17.36 2.79
N ILE A 55 -9.31 -16.90 1.64
CA ILE A 55 -9.31 -15.47 1.26
C ILE A 55 -10.75 -14.92 1.29
N GLY A 56 -11.69 -15.65 0.66
CA GLY A 56 -13.11 -15.29 0.64
C GLY A 56 -13.74 -15.14 2.03
N ARG A 57 -13.31 -15.94 3.02
CA ARG A 57 -13.83 -15.86 4.39
C ARG A 57 -13.29 -14.68 5.18
N VAL A 58 -12.04 -14.29 4.94
CA VAL A 58 -11.36 -13.25 5.74
C VAL A 58 -11.50 -11.86 5.15
N MET A 59 -11.73 -11.73 3.85
CA MET A 59 -11.80 -10.43 3.17
C MET A 59 -12.93 -9.52 3.70
N ASP A 60 -14.00 -10.10 4.23
CA ASP A 60 -15.18 -9.36 4.71
C ASP A 60 -15.06 -8.87 6.17
N ASN A 61 -13.92 -9.10 6.84
CA ASN A 61 -13.70 -8.64 8.21
C ASN A 61 -12.28 -8.09 8.44
N LYS A 62 -12.04 -7.57 9.64
CA LYS A 62 -10.77 -6.94 10.04
C LYS A 62 -9.87 -7.84 10.90
N ALA A 63 -10.07 -9.16 10.85
CA ALA A 63 -9.23 -10.08 11.60
C ALA A 63 -7.78 -10.05 11.10
N THR A 64 -6.83 -10.21 12.01
CA THR A 64 -5.41 -10.41 11.66
C THR A 64 -5.23 -11.79 11.04
N VAL A 65 -4.55 -11.86 9.89
CA VAL A 65 -4.34 -13.10 9.14
C VAL A 65 -2.86 -13.47 9.13
N LEU A 66 -2.55 -14.73 9.46
CA LEU A 66 -1.23 -15.32 9.32
C LEU A 66 -1.17 -16.17 8.04
N ILE A 67 -0.23 -15.87 7.15
CA ILE A 67 -0.03 -16.61 5.89
C ILE A 67 1.24 -17.45 6.00
N LEU A 68 1.08 -18.77 5.97
CA LEU A 68 2.18 -19.73 6.06
C LEU A 68 2.51 -20.33 4.68
N GLY A 69 3.78 -20.64 4.47
CA GLY A 69 4.27 -21.25 3.24
C GLY A 69 5.77 -21.06 3.07
N GLU A 70 6.36 -21.84 2.19
CA GLU A 70 7.78 -21.75 1.85
C GLU A 70 8.14 -20.42 1.17
N THR A 71 9.43 -20.12 1.08
CA THR A 71 9.92 -18.93 0.37
C THR A 71 9.56 -19.02 -1.12
N GLY A 72 9.02 -17.93 -1.68
CA GLY A 72 8.64 -17.88 -3.10
C GLY A 72 7.25 -18.43 -3.45
N THR A 73 6.46 -18.93 -2.50
CA THR A 73 5.11 -19.49 -2.79
C THR A 73 4.00 -18.46 -2.98
N GLY A 74 4.33 -17.17 -3.06
CA GLY A 74 3.35 -16.11 -3.32
C GLY A 74 2.57 -15.61 -2.10
N LYS A 75 3.12 -15.72 -0.87
CA LYS A 75 2.48 -15.22 0.36
C LYS A 75 2.04 -13.74 0.27
N GLU A 76 2.88 -12.89 -0.32
CA GLU A 76 2.56 -11.47 -0.53
C GLU A 76 1.39 -11.28 -1.51
N VAL A 77 1.32 -12.11 -2.55
CA VAL A 77 0.21 -12.07 -3.53
C VAL A 77 -1.11 -12.40 -2.84
N VAL A 78 -1.11 -13.38 -1.93
CA VAL A 78 -2.27 -13.73 -1.10
C VAL A 78 -2.66 -12.57 -0.17
N ALA A 79 -1.70 -11.94 0.51
CA ALA A 79 -1.96 -10.79 1.39
C ALA A 79 -2.59 -9.62 0.62
N ARG A 80 -2.06 -9.31 -0.57
CA ARG A 80 -2.60 -8.25 -1.45
C ARG A 80 -4.01 -8.58 -1.92
N ALA A 81 -4.29 -9.84 -2.27
CA ALA A 81 -5.63 -10.24 -2.65
C ALA A 81 -6.63 -10.09 -1.50
N ILE A 82 -6.26 -10.43 -0.27
CA ILE A 82 -7.12 -10.17 0.91
C ILE A 82 -7.42 -8.66 1.05
N HIS A 83 -6.39 -7.81 0.94
CA HIS A 83 -6.54 -6.36 1.09
C HIS A 83 -7.41 -5.72 0.00
N PHE A 84 -7.05 -5.92 -1.27
CA PHE A 84 -7.68 -5.22 -2.40
C PHE A 84 -9.08 -5.73 -2.73
N ASN A 85 -9.42 -6.94 -2.30
CA ASN A 85 -10.77 -7.47 -2.49
C ASN A 85 -11.64 -7.29 -1.22
N GLY A 86 -11.06 -7.01 -0.05
CA GLY A 86 -11.78 -6.95 1.23
C GLY A 86 -12.19 -5.56 1.71
N VAL A 87 -12.61 -5.49 2.97
CA VAL A 87 -13.08 -4.25 3.65
C VAL A 87 -12.00 -3.18 3.80
N LEU A 88 -10.72 -3.54 3.65
CA LEU A 88 -9.58 -2.62 3.78
C LEU A 88 -9.13 -2.01 2.44
N LYS A 89 -9.74 -2.37 1.31
CA LYS A 89 -9.31 -1.96 -0.04
C LYS A 89 -9.12 -0.45 -0.25
N GLY A 90 -9.88 0.38 0.47
CA GLY A 90 -9.80 1.84 0.37
C GLY A 90 -8.59 2.45 1.09
N GLY A 91 -7.90 1.67 1.93
CA GLY A 91 -6.71 2.08 2.67
C GLY A 91 -5.41 1.72 1.95
N PRO A 92 -4.28 2.31 2.39
CA PRO A 92 -2.96 1.93 1.88
C PRO A 92 -2.63 0.48 2.26
N PHE A 93 -1.93 -0.22 1.37
CA PHE A 93 -1.31 -1.50 1.66
C PHE A 93 0.20 -1.30 1.78
N ILE A 94 0.76 -1.55 2.97
CA ILE A 94 2.18 -1.39 3.26
C ILE A 94 2.76 -2.79 3.47
N ALA A 95 3.63 -3.22 2.56
CA ALA A 95 4.39 -4.45 2.70
C ALA A 95 5.72 -4.15 3.37
N ILE A 96 6.02 -4.84 4.48
CA ILE A 96 7.28 -4.71 5.20
C ILE A 96 7.93 -6.09 5.23
N ASP A 97 9.17 -6.18 4.77
CA ASP A 97 9.99 -7.38 4.87
C ASP A 97 10.88 -7.29 6.11
N CYS A 98 10.46 -7.99 7.17
CA CYS A 98 11.20 -8.00 8.44
C CYS A 98 12.53 -8.74 8.36
N ALA A 99 12.78 -9.55 7.33
CA ALA A 99 14.04 -10.30 7.20
C ALA A 99 15.16 -9.46 6.61
N SER A 100 14.85 -8.39 5.87
CA SER A 100 15.85 -7.53 5.24
C SER A 100 16.17 -6.25 6.03
N LEU A 101 15.42 -5.95 7.09
CA LEU A 101 15.62 -4.75 7.92
C LEU A 101 16.30 -5.09 9.26
N PRO A 102 17.34 -4.34 9.67
CA PRO A 102 17.82 -4.33 11.05
C PRO A 102 16.69 -3.97 12.04
N GLN A 103 16.72 -4.55 13.24
CA GLN A 103 15.65 -4.42 14.23
C GLN A 103 15.31 -2.96 14.58
N ASP A 104 16.33 -2.13 14.81
CA ASP A 104 16.15 -0.71 15.13
C ASP A 104 15.46 0.07 13.99
N LEU A 105 15.74 -0.30 12.74
CA LEU A 105 15.09 0.29 11.58
C LEU A 105 13.66 -0.21 11.40
N LEU A 106 13.41 -1.49 11.68
CA LEU A 106 12.07 -2.08 11.62
C LEU A 106 11.11 -1.39 12.62
N GLU A 107 11.55 -1.17 13.85
CA GLU A 107 10.75 -0.46 14.87
C GLU A 107 10.46 0.98 14.43
N SER A 108 11.47 1.67 13.90
CA SER A 108 11.31 3.01 13.32
C SER A 108 10.35 3.05 12.12
N GLU A 109 10.31 2.01 11.27
CA GLU A 109 9.35 1.93 10.15
C GLU A 109 7.92 1.66 10.63
N LEU A 110 7.74 0.85 11.67
CA LEU A 110 6.42 0.48 12.18
C LEU A 110 5.79 1.54 13.09
N PHE A 111 6.61 2.24 13.87
CA PHE A 111 6.14 3.12 14.95
C PHE A 111 6.65 4.55 14.86
N GLY A 112 7.56 4.84 13.93
CA GLY A 112 8.28 6.11 13.89
C GLY A 112 9.38 6.18 14.95
N HIS A 113 10.07 7.32 14.98
CA HIS A 113 11.11 7.59 15.97
C HIS A 113 11.32 9.09 16.21
N GLU A 114 11.82 9.41 17.40
CA GLU A 114 12.32 10.74 17.73
C GLU A 114 13.77 10.95 17.29
N LYS A 115 14.14 12.22 17.05
CA LYS A 115 15.52 12.57 16.70
C LYS A 115 16.48 12.08 17.79
N GLY A 116 17.51 11.31 17.40
CA GLY A 116 18.52 10.77 18.31
C GLY A 116 18.14 9.44 18.98
N ALA A 117 17.04 8.79 18.61
CA ALA A 117 16.66 7.48 19.15
C ALA A 117 17.69 6.36 18.87
N PHE A 118 18.44 6.45 17.76
CA PHE A 118 19.54 5.55 17.42
C PHE A 118 20.58 6.27 16.55
N THR A 119 21.74 5.63 16.33
CA THR A 119 22.83 6.15 15.50
C THR A 119 22.37 6.27 14.04
N GLY A 120 22.03 7.48 13.59
CA GLY A 120 21.47 7.75 12.26
C GLY A 120 20.08 8.42 12.27
N ALA A 121 19.44 8.56 13.44
CA ALA A 121 18.16 9.27 13.61
C ALA A 121 18.35 10.81 13.56
N VAL A 122 18.68 11.34 12.36
CA VAL A 122 19.00 12.77 12.14
C VAL A 122 17.76 13.67 12.28
N ALA A 123 16.58 13.15 11.95
CA ALA A 123 15.30 13.86 12.02
C ALA A 123 14.21 12.94 12.60
N GLN A 124 13.18 13.53 13.18
CA GLN A 124 12.00 12.81 13.67
C GLN A 124 11.23 12.20 12.49
N LYS A 125 10.74 10.97 12.65
CA LYS A 125 9.79 10.33 11.74
C LYS A 125 8.53 9.99 12.52
N MET A 126 7.41 10.57 12.11
CA MET A 126 6.11 10.24 12.71
C MET A 126 5.62 8.90 12.17
N GLY A 127 5.19 8.02 13.08
CA GLY A 127 4.58 6.71 12.78
C GLY A 127 3.11 6.80 12.40
#